data_AF-A0A6G3S6K7-F1
#
_entry.id   AF-A0A6G3S6K7-F1
#
_cell.length_a   1.000
_cell.length_b   1.000
_cell.length_c   1.000
_cell.angle_alpha   90.00
_cell.angle_beta   90.00
_cell.angle_gamma   90.00
#
_symmetry.space_group_name_H-M   'P 1'
#
loop_
_entity.id
_entity.type
_entity.pdbx_description
1 polymer ?
#
loop_
_entity_poly.entity_id
_entity_poly.type
_entity_poly.pdbx_seq_one_letter_code
_entity_poly.pdbx_strand_id
1 'polypeptide(L)' 'VVTTGVLLQRLQRDQELAGVDAVMLDEVHERHLDADTVAAFLCDVRAALRPELELVAASATTDAAGWAALLGGAP' A
#
# COMPACT_ATOMS: atom_id res chain seq x y z
N VAL A 1 10.78 -4.56 7.82
CA VAL A 1 9.41 -4.86 8.30
C VAL A 1 9.02 -3.80 9.32
N VAL A 2 7.85 -3.19 9.17
CA VAL A 2 7.26 -2.23 10.12
C VAL A 2 5.78 -2.56 10.27
N THR A 3 5.15 -2.13 11.36
CA THR A 3 3.70 -2.22 11.47
C THR A 3 3.03 -1.16 10.60
N THR A 4 1.79 -1.43 10.22
CA THR A 4 0.98 -0.52 9.39
C THR A 4 0.84 0.86 10.01
N GLY A 5 0.64 0.96 11.33
CA GLY A 5 0.59 2.25 12.02
C GLY A 5 1.90 3.04 11.95
N VAL A 6 3.06 2.38 11.97
CA VAL A 6 4.36 3.05 11.78
C VAL A 6 4.51 3.53 10.33
N LEU A 7 4.06 2.75 9.35
CA LEU A 7 4.04 3.17 7.95
C LEU A 7 3.13 4.38 7.72
N LEU A 8 1.93 4.38 8.31
CA LEU A 8 1.00 5.51 8.26
C LEU A 8 1.63 6.79 8.84
N GLN A 9 2.31 6.67 9.99
CA GLN A 9 3.03 7.79 10.59
C GLN A 9 4.22 8.28 9.73
N ARG A 10 4.86 7.40 8.97
CA ARG A 10 5.92 7.79 8.02
C ARG A 10 5.32 8.57 6.85
N LEU A 11 4.28 8.05 6.22
CA LEU A 11 3.55 8.71 5.12
C LEU A 11 3.02 10.10 5.51
N GLN A 12 2.52 10.25 6.73
CA GLN A 12 2.05 11.56 7.23
C GLN A 12 3.17 12.59 7.41
N ARG A 13 4.41 12.14 7.67
CA ARG A 13 5.57 13.02 7.85
C ARG A 13 6.33 13.28 6.56
N ASP A 14 6.42 12.26 5.71
CA ASP A 14 7.09 12.28 4.41
C ASP A 14 6.27 11.42 3.43
N GLN A 15 5.55 12.09 2.55
CA GLN A 15 4.73 11.46 1.51
C GLN A 15 5.57 10.95 0.35
N GLU A 16 6.77 11.50 0.14
CA GLU A 16 7.63 11.05 -0.95
C GLU A 16 8.22 9.69 -0.63
N LEU A 17 8.37 9.30 0.65
CA LEU A 17 9.05 8.05 1.05
C LEU A 17 10.42 7.94 0.35
N ALA A 18 11.26 8.97 0.51
CA ALA A 18 12.55 9.03 -0.17
C ALA A 18 13.41 7.78 0.13
N GLY A 19 13.98 7.18 -0.91
CA GLY A 19 14.79 5.95 -0.80
C GLY A 19 13.98 4.65 -0.63
N VAL A 20 12.65 4.70 -0.76
CA VAL A 20 11.79 3.52 -0.87
C VAL A 20 11.35 3.36 -2.32
N ASP A 21 11.65 2.19 -2.90
CA ASP A 21 11.26 1.84 -4.26
C ASP A 21 9.96 1.04 -4.31
N ALA A 22 9.66 0.27 -3.25
CA ALA A 22 8.48 -0.57 -3.16
C ALA A 22 7.90 -0.62 -1.73
N VAL A 23 6.58 -0.77 -1.64
CA VAL A 23 5.87 -1.05 -0.38
C VAL A 23 5.04 -2.32 -0.53
N MET A 24 5.24 -3.27 0.38
CA MET A 24 4.44 -4.49 0.49
C MET A 24 3.52 -4.40 1.70
N LEU A 25 2.21 -4.49 1.46
CA LEU A 25 1.18 -4.64 2.48
C LEU A 25 0.92 -6.13 2.65
N ASP A 26 1.18 -6.65 3.85
CA ASP A 26 1.00 -8.07 4.17
C ASP A 26 -0.36 -8.33 4.81
N GLU A 27 -0.83 -9.58 4.75
CA GLU A 27 -2.08 -10.03 5.39
C GLU A 27 -3.32 -9.19 4.99
N VAL A 28 -3.39 -8.73 3.74
CA VAL A 28 -4.45 -7.78 3.31
C VAL A 28 -5.88 -8.35 3.36
N HIS A 29 -6.03 -9.65 3.56
CA HIS A 29 -7.31 -10.32 3.76
C HIS A 29 -7.91 -10.09 5.14
N GLU A 30 -7.12 -9.65 6.14
CA GLU A 30 -7.66 -9.33 7.46
C GLU A 30 -8.43 -8.01 7.49
N ARG A 31 -8.30 -7.17 6.44
CA ARG A 31 -9.04 -5.91 6.25
C ARG A 31 -8.98 -4.97 7.47
N HIS A 32 -7.80 -4.88 8.08
CA HIS A 32 -7.55 -3.91 9.15
C HIS A 32 -7.72 -2.47 8.66
N LEU A 33 -8.37 -1.62 9.45
CA LEU A 33 -8.62 -0.22 9.09
C LEU A 33 -7.33 0.53 8.74
N ASP A 34 -6.26 0.32 9.51
CA ASP A 34 -4.97 0.95 9.26
C ASP A 34 -4.37 0.49 7.92
N ALA A 35 -4.56 -0.78 7.54
CA ALA A 35 -4.03 -1.35 6.30
C ALA A 35 -4.77 -0.78 5.08
N ASP A 36 -6.09 -0.72 5.15
CA ASP A 36 -6.92 -0.12 4.11
C ASP A 36 -6.63 1.39 3.98
N THR A 37 -6.43 2.10 5.10
CA THR A 37 -6.07 3.53 5.09
C THR A 37 -4.70 3.77 4.45
N VAL A 38 -3.70 2.98 4.84
CA VAL A 38 -2.36 3.06 4.24
C VAL A 38 -2.40 2.73 2.75
N ALA A 39 -3.15 1.71 2.33
CA ALA A 39 -3.31 1.36 0.93
C ALA A 39 -3.88 2.52 0.10
N ALA A 40 -4.93 3.19 0.60
CA ALA A 40 -5.51 4.35 -0.04
C ALA A 40 -4.48 5.48 -0.20
N PHE A 41 -3.75 5.83 0.86
CA PHE A 41 -2.73 6.87 0.80
C PHE A 41 -1.57 6.52 -0.12
N LEU A 42 -1.14 5.25 -0.15
CA LEU A 42 -0.10 4.80 -1.08
C LEU A 42 -0.55 4.88 -2.53
N CYS A 43 -1.82 4.56 -2.82
CA CYS A 43 -2.38 4.72 -4.17
C CYS A 43 -2.39 6.20 -4.59
N ASP A 44 -2.78 7.10 -3.69
CA ASP A 44 -2.77 8.55 -3.93
C ASP A 44 -1.35 9.08 -4.13
N VAL A 45 -0.40 8.68 -3.28
CA VAL A 45 1.03 9.02 -3.39
C VAL A 45 1.58 8.53 -4.72
N ARG A 46 1.31 7.28 -5.11
CA ARG A 46 1.76 6.74 -6.39
C ARG A 46 1.18 7.53 -7.57
N ALA A 47 -0.10 7.90 -7.50
CA ALA A 47 -0.75 8.63 -8.59
C ALA A 47 -0.28 10.10 -8.70
N ALA A 48 0.00 10.76 -7.59
CA ALA A 48 0.25 12.21 -7.55
C ALA A 48 1.73 12.61 -7.43
N LEU A 49 2.56 11.80 -6.76
CA LEU A 49 3.91 12.18 -6.35
C LEU A 49 5.00 11.20 -6.82
N ARG A 50 4.76 9.89 -6.68
CA ARG A 50 5.76 8.83 -6.91
C ARG A 50 5.22 7.76 -7.90
N PRO A 51 5.03 8.08 -9.19
CA PRO A 51 4.49 7.13 -10.18
C PRO A 51 5.33 5.85 -10.36
N GLU A 52 6.60 5.90 -9.98
CA GLU A 52 7.53 4.77 -9.98
C GLU A 52 7.47 3.89 -8.72
N LEU A 53 6.71 4.28 -7.68
CA LEU A 53 6.59 3.49 -6.45
C LEU A 53 5.81 2.19 -6.72
N GLU A 54 6.48 1.06 -6.49
CA GLU A 54 5.84 -0.25 -6.62
C GLU A 54 5.00 -0.58 -5.38
N LEU A 55 3.78 -1.09 -5.59
CA LEU A 55 2.88 -1.48 -4.52
C LEU A 55 2.54 -2.96 -4.67
N VAL A 56 2.71 -3.71 -3.58
CA VAL A 56 2.40 -5.15 -3.52
C VAL A 56 1.42 -5.39 -2.39
N ALA A 57 0.33 -6.12 -2.68
CA ALA A 57 -0.62 -6.60 -1.68
C ALA A 57 -0.44 -8.12 -1.54
N ALA A 58 0.01 -8.58 -0.38
CA ALA A 58 0.19 -9.99 -0.07
C ALA A 58 -1.00 -10.50 0.77
N SER A 59 -1.57 -11.62 0.34
CA SER A 59 -2.74 -12.25 0.95
C SER A 59 -2.55 -13.76 1.05
N ALA A 60 -3.06 -14.36 2.14
CA ALA A 60 -3.16 -15.82 2.26
C ALA A 60 -4.42 -16.38 1.56
N THR A 61 -5.31 -15.53 1.05
CA THR A 61 -6.51 -15.94 0.30
C THR A 61 -6.34 -15.70 -1.19
N THR A 62 -7.08 -16.45 -2.01
CA THR A 62 -7.12 -16.29 -3.47
C THR A 62 -8.04 -15.13 -3.92
N ASP A 63 -8.71 -14.46 -2.99
CA ASP A 63 -9.58 -13.31 -3.29
C ASP A 63 -8.74 -12.04 -3.50
N ALA A 64 -8.13 -11.94 -4.67
CA ALA A 64 -7.27 -10.83 -5.06
C ALA A 64 -7.98 -9.80 -5.95
N ALA A 65 -9.19 -10.09 -6.45
CA ALA A 65 -9.83 -9.29 -7.49
C ALA A 65 -10.06 -7.82 -7.07
N GLY A 66 -10.48 -7.60 -5.82
CA GLY A 66 -10.65 -6.25 -5.27
C GLY A 66 -9.32 -5.48 -5.18
N TRP A 67 -8.25 -6.15 -4.75
CA TRP A 67 -6.91 -5.57 -4.65
C TRP A 67 -6.30 -5.29 -6.02
N ALA A 68 -6.46 -6.20 -6.98
CA ALA A 68 -6.04 -5.99 -8.37
C ALA A 68 -6.70 -4.75 -8.98
N ALA A 69 -8.02 -4.59 -8.78
CA ALA A 69 -8.75 -3.42 -9.25
C ALA A 69 -8.25 -2.12 -8.58
N LEU A 70 -8.05 -2.13 -7.26
CA LEU A 70 -7.53 -0.97 -6.51
C LEU A 70 -6.12 -0.57 -7.00
N LEU A 71 -5.27 -1.55 -7.29
CA LEU A 71 -3.89 -1.32 -7.72
C LEU A 71 -3.74 -1.01 -9.22
N GLY A 72 -4.86 -0.80 -9.94
CA GLY A 72 -4.85 -0.39 -11.35
C GLY A 72 -4.89 -1.54 -12.35
N GLY A 73 -5.53 -2.65 -11.99
CA GLY A 73 -5.57 -3.87 -12.80
C GLY A 73 -4.28 -4.68 -12.69
N ALA A 74 -3.69 -4.71 -11.49
CA ALA A 74 -2.49 -5.50 -11.21
C ALA A 74 -2.74 -6.99 -11.53
N PRO A 75 -1.70 -7.71 -12.00
CA PRO A 75 -1.82 -9.11 -12.41
C PRO A 75 -2.18 -10.06 -11.26
#